data_AF-A0A815R962-F1
#
_entry.id   AF-A0A815R962-F1
#
_cell.length_a   1.000
_cell.length_b   1.000
_cell.length_c   1.000
_cell.angle_alpha   90.00
_cell.angle_beta   90.00
_cell.angle_gamma   90.00
#
_symmetry.space_group_name_H-M   'P 1'
#
loop_
_entity.id
_entity.type
_entity.pdbx_description
1 polymer ?
#
loop_
_entity_poly.entity_id
_entity_poly.type
_entity_poly.pdbx_seq_one_letter_code
_entity_poly.pdbx_strand_id
1 'polypeptide(L)'
;MWPKAMSTKYDFCQYQGLKPAKPRNERYFDPATKLHVAFDLPYIKYFLAHVFQFQIFDILCQQTDHQGPLHLCDLYGSVAAGNKLKILLGLGSSKPWEDILEEFAGVRTFSAKSCLRYFQPLQDYLEELVKQGQLNIGWTLLRMGNTHSVSPKHSIPALTSFNSITPLYEACRDGNEEAVQNLLQKYSHTDLNRQEYSFNGNTCLHIAAANGHDNIVKLLLKHGCYRSSLLNLQNQSAYDMASSSKESTRLLFLRQNETD
;
A
#
# COMPACT_ATOMS: atom_id res chain seq x y z
N MET A 1 31.21 -3.48 2.26
CA MET A 1 30.70 -2.13 1.92
C MET A 1 29.21 -2.30 1.62
N TRP A 2 28.32 -1.75 2.46
CA TRP A 2 26.86 -1.95 2.31
C TRP A 2 26.32 -1.17 1.11
N PRO A 3 25.32 -1.69 0.36
CA PRO A 3 24.78 -1.00 -0.82
C PRO A 3 24.13 0.33 -0.46
N LYS A 4 24.42 1.40 -1.21
CA LYS A 4 24.01 2.80 -0.94
C LYS A 4 22.48 3.08 -0.93
N ALA A 5 21.59 2.10 -1.10
CA ALA A 5 20.16 2.36 -1.27
C ALA A 5 19.24 1.42 -0.47
N MET A 6 19.70 0.83 0.63
CA MET A 6 18.96 -0.25 1.30
C MET A 6 17.70 0.25 2.02
N SER A 7 17.74 1.43 2.65
CA SER A 7 16.55 2.02 3.29
C SER A 7 15.58 2.68 2.32
N THR A 8 16.03 3.10 1.13
CA THR A 8 15.16 3.69 0.11
C THR A 8 14.50 2.63 -0.78
N LYS A 9 15.07 1.42 -0.86
CA LYS A 9 14.46 0.26 -1.54
C LYS A 9 13.44 -0.51 -0.69
N TYR A 10 13.42 -0.31 0.63
CA TYR A 10 12.49 -0.99 1.52
C TYR A 10 11.15 -0.26 1.55
N ASP A 11 10.24 -0.63 0.65
CA ASP A 11 8.90 -0.03 0.57
C ASP A 11 7.92 -0.76 1.50
N PHE A 12 7.78 -0.25 2.72
CA PHE A 12 6.78 -0.70 3.70
C PHE A 12 5.34 -0.58 3.18
N CYS A 13 5.11 0.28 2.18
CA CYS A 13 3.78 0.51 1.64
C CYS A 13 3.33 -0.68 0.80
N GLN A 14 4.23 -1.37 0.08
CA GLN A 14 3.83 -2.38 -0.91
C GLN A 14 2.97 -3.51 -0.31
N TYR A 15 3.38 -4.05 0.84
CA TYR A 15 2.72 -5.21 1.45
C TYR A 15 1.90 -4.87 2.70
N GLN A 16 2.31 -3.86 3.47
CA GLN A 16 1.69 -3.56 4.77
C GLN A 16 0.91 -2.24 4.79
N GLY A 17 1.06 -1.39 3.77
CA GLY A 17 0.39 -0.08 3.74
C GLY A 17 0.89 0.90 4.79
N LEU A 18 2.11 0.71 5.29
CA LEU A 18 2.71 1.55 6.32
C LEU A 18 3.66 2.56 5.72
N LYS A 19 3.67 3.78 6.28
CA LYS A 19 4.67 4.81 6.01
C LYS A 19 5.48 5.11 7.27
N PRO A 20 6.80 5.37 7.16
CA PRO A 20 7.59 5.77 8.31
C PRO A 20 7.09 7.12 8.86
N ALA A 21 7.04 7.25 10.18
CA ALA A 21 6.57 8.47 10.84
C ALA A 21 7.50 9.68 10.61
N LYS A 22 8.80 9.44 10.33
CA LYS A 22 9.78 10.46 9.96
C LYS A 22 10.45 10.09 8.64
N PRO A 23 10.82 11.08 7.80
CA PRO A 23 11.54 10.82 6.55
C PRO A 23 12.81 9.99 6.78
N ARG A 24 13.07 9.03 5.89
CA ARG A 24 14.28 8.20 5.88
C ARG A 24 15.20 8.64 4.75
N ASN A 25 16.49 8.48 4.97
CA ASN A 25 17.56 8.70 3.98
C ASN A 25 18.55 7.53 4.02
N GLU A 26 19.55 7.54 3.14
CA GLU A 26 20.52 6.45 2.98
C GLU A 26 21.41 6.20 4.21
N ARG A 27 21.39 7.08 5.22
CA ARG A 27 22.12 6.86 6.47
C ARG A 27 21.43 5.85 7.39
N TYR A 28 20.13 5.64 7.20
CA TYR A 28 19.36 4.70 8.01
C TYR A 28 19.41 3.30 7.39
N PHE A 29 19.32 2.29 8.24
CA PHE A 29 19.11 0.91 7.83
C PHE A 29 18.06 0.27 8.74
N ASP A 30 16.82 0.73 8.60
CA ASP A 30 15.68 0.29 9.40
C ASP A 30 15.53 -1.24 9.46
N PRO A 31 15.76 -2.03 8.39
CA PRO A 31 15.69 -3.48 8.49
C PRO A 31 16.63 -4.09 9.55
N ALA A 32 17.82 -3.53 9.79
CA ALA A 32 18.74 -4.04 10.82
C ALA A 32 18.23 -3.87 12.26
N THR A 33 17.22 -3.04 12.49
CA THR A 33 16.60 -2.97 13.83
C THR A 33 15.72 -4.19 14.10
N LYS A 34 15.44 -5.02 13.09
CA LYS A 34 14.80 -6.33 13.25
C LYS A 34 15.85 -7.39 13.53
N LEU A 35 15.70 -8.08 14.67
CA LEU A 35 16.57 -9.18 15.12
C LEU A 35 16.97 -10.13 13.98
N HIS A 36 16.02 -10.58 13.18
CA HIS A 36 16.27 -11.56 12.12
C HIS A 36 17.23 -11.08 11.03
N VAL A 37 17.27 -9.78 10.76
CA VAL A 37 18.23 -9.19 9.81
C VAL A 37 19.59 -9.03 10.48
N ALA A 38 19.63 -8.57 11.73
CA ALA A 38 20.87 -8.38 12.47
C ALA A 38 21.63 -9.69 12.77
N PHE A 39 20.91 -10.78 12.95
CA PHE A 39 21.45 -12.09 13.34
C PHE A 39 21.38 -13.14 12.22
N ASP A 40 21.12 -12.73 10.97
CA ASP A 40 21.07 -13.61 9.79
C ASP A 40 20.13 -14.84 9.97
N LEU A 41 18.93 -14.57 10.48
CA LEU A 41 17.91 -15.61 10.72
C LEU A 41 16.85 -15.58 9.61
N PRO A 42 16.61 -16.70 8.90
CA PRO A 42 15.58 -16.77 7.86
C PRO A 42 14.17 -16.45 8.40
N TYR A 43 13.43 -15.57 7.70
CA TYR A 43 12.11 -15.10 8.13
C TYR A 43 10.92 -15.79 7.44
N ILE A 44 11.11 -16.38 6.25
CA ILE A 44 10.02 -17.01 5.47
C ILE A 44 9.31 -18.13 6.24
N LYS A 45 10.02 -18.81 7.15
CA LYS A 45 9.46 -19.83 8.03
C LYS A 45 8.25 -19.36 8.83
N TYR A 46 8.20 -18.09 9.21
CA TYR A 46 7.06 -17.54 9.95
C TYR A 46 5.82 -17.43 9.07
N PHE A 47 5.96 -16.98 7.81
CA PHE A 47 4.86 -16.93 6.87
C PHE A 47 4.27 -18.33 6.63
N LEU A 48 5.15 -19.31 6.38
CA LEU A 48 4.72 -20.70 6.19
C LEU A 48 4.05 -21.26 7.44
N ALA A 49 4.62 -21.04 8.63
CA ALA A 49 4.05 -21.49 9.89
C ALA A 49 2.65 -20.90 10.14
N HIS A 50 2.44 -19.60 9.84
CA HIS A 50 1.14 -18.94 10.02
C HIS A 50 0.04 -19.54 9.14
N VAL A 51 0.37 -20.11 7.99
CA VAL A 51 -0.62 -20.79 7.14
C VAL A 51 -0.76 -22.26 7.54
N PHE A 52 0.36 -22.96 7.72
CA PHE A 52 0.36 -24.37 8.11
C PHE A 52 -0.32 -24.63 9.45
N GLN A 53 -0.21 -23.72 10.42
CA GLN A 53 -0.86 -23.91 11.71
C GLN A 53 -2.37 -24.12 11.56
N PHE A 54 -3.04 -23.39 10.66
CA PHE A 54 -4.48 -23.55 10.44
C PHE A 54 -4.80 -24.82 9.66
N GLN A 55 -3.96 -25.18 8.69
CA GLN A 55 -4.13 -26.43 7.96
C GLN A 55 -4.01 -27.63 8.90
N ILE A 56 -2.95 -27.68 9.73
CA ILE A 56 -2.75 -28.71 10.74
C ILE A 56 -3.89 -28.71 11.75
N PHE A 57 -4.29 -27.53 12.25
CA PHE A 57 -5.39 -27.41 13.21
C PHE A 57 -6.72 -27.96 12.66
N ASP A 58 -7.08 -27.64 11.41
CA ASP A 58 -8.27 -28.18 10.75
C ASP A 58 -8.23 -29.72 10.65
N ILE A 59 -7.09 -30.28 10.25
CA ILE A 59 -6.90 -31.74 10.15
C ILE A 59 -7.03 -32.41 11.53
N LEU A 60 -6.49 -31.78 12.58
CA LEU A 60 -6.59 -32.30 13.95
C LEU A 60 -8.02 -32.18 14.49
N CYS A 61 -8.73 -31.09 14.21
CA CYS A 61 -10.13 -30.90 14.57
C CYS A 61 -11.04 -31.96 13.95
N GLN A 62 -10.73 -32.43 12.74
CA GLN A 62 -11.44 -33.55 12.11
C GLN A 62 -11.26 -34.89 12.86
N GLN A 63 -10.32 -34.98 13.80
CA GLN A 63 -10.16 -36.16 14.68
C GLN A 63 -10.96 -36.03 15.98
N THR A 64 -11.76 -34.98 16.12
CA THR A 64 -12.65 -34.73 17.26
C THR A 64 -14.10 -34.77 16.78
N ASP A 65 -15.05 -34.87 17.72
CA ASP A 65 -16.48 -34.78 17.42
C ASP A 65 -16.95 -33.32 17.21
N HIS A 66 -16.03 -32.37 17.00
CA HIS A 66 -16.33 -30.96 16.82
C HIS A 66 -17.26 -30.72 15.62
N GLN A 67 -18.32 -29.95 15.85
CA GLN A 67 -19.26 -29.52 14.82
C GLN A 67 -19.34 -27.99 14.80
N GLY A 68 -19.49 -27.43 13.60
CA GLY A 68 -19.65 -25.99 13.41
C GLY A 68 -18.35 -25.26 13.03
N PRO A 69 -18.24 -23.96 13.35
CA PRO A 69 -17.12 -23.12 12.92
C PRO A 69 -15.77 -23.62 13.44
N LEU A 70 -14.75 -23.56 12.57
CA LEU A 70 -13.43 -24.11 12.90
C LEU A 70 -12.78 -23.40 14.11
N HIS A 71 -13.00 -22.10 14.28
CA HIS A 71 -12.43 -21.33 15.39
C HIS A 71 -12.99 -21.67 16.78
N LEU A 72 -14.04 -22.48 16.87
CA LEU A 72 -14.59 -22.98 18.14
C LEU A 72 -14.11 -24.39 18.50
N CYS A 73 -13.34 -25.02 17.62
CA CYS A 73 -12.78 -26.35 17.89
C CYS A 73 -11.82 -26.30 19.07
N ASP A 74 -11.96 -27.24 19.99
CA ASP A 74 -11.01 -27.48 21.08
C ASP A 74 -10.42 -28.89 20.94
N LEU A 75 -9.08 -28.96 20.98
CA LEU A 75 -8.34 -30.21 20.89
C LEU A 75 -8.06 -30.82 22.28
N TYR A 76 -8.37 -30.10 23.36
CA TYR A 76 -8.08 -30.53 24.72
C TYR A 76 -8.76 -31.88 25.02
N GLY A 77 -7.97 -32.82 25.54
CA GLY A 77 -8.43 -34.18 25.87
C GLY A 77 -8.54 -35.14 24.68
N SER A 78 -8.33 -34.70 23.44
CA SER A 78 -8.40 -35.59 22.27
C SER A 78 -7.14 -36.44 22.09
N VAL A 79 -7.22 -37.71 22.48
CA VAL A 79 -6.15 -38.70 22.25
C VAL A 79 -5.95 -38.97 20.75
N ALA A 80 -7.04 -38.98 19.97
CA ALA A 80 -6.97 -39.19 18.52
C ALA A 80 -6.17 -38.07 17.82
N ALA A 81 -6.45 -36.81 18.15
CA ALA A 81 -5.68 -35.68 17.64
C ALA A 81 -4.21 -35.74 18.10
N GLY A 82 -3.96 -36.08 19.37
CA GLY A 82 -2.60 -36.24 19.90
C GLY A 82 -1.80 -37.33 19.19
N ASN A 83 -2.41 -38.49 18.90
CA ASN A 83 -1.77 -39.57 18.15
C ASN A 83 -1.43 -39.15 16.72
N LYS A 84 -2.32 -38.40 16.06
CA LYS A 84 -2.09 -37.90 14.71
C LYS A 84 -0.96 -36.86 14.68
N LEU A 85 -0.93 -35.95 15.65
CA LEU A 85 0.17 -34.98 15.81
C LEU A 85 1.51 -35.67 16.12
N LYS A 86 1.50 -36.76 16.90
CA LYS A 86 2.70 -37.55 17.19
C LYS A 86 3.35 -38.13 15.93
N ILE A 87 2.55 -38.59 14.95
CA ILE A 87 3.07 -39.06 13.66
C ILE A 87 3.81 -37.93 12.94
N LEU A 88 3.17 -36.77 12.84
CA LEU A 88 3.75 -35.58 12.20
C LEU A 88 5.09 -35.18 12.83
N LEU A 89 5.14 -35.08 14.15
CA LEU A 89 6.36 -34.68 14.87
C LEU A 89 7.43 -35.78 14.88
N GLY A 90 7.03 -37.05 14.88
CA GLY A 90 7.94 -38.20 14.93
C GLY A 90 8.77 -38.38 13.66
N LEU A 91 8.26 -37.92 12.51
CA LEU A 91 8.96 -38.02 11.23
C LEU A 91 10.12 -37.02 11.11
N GLY A 92 10.08 -35.91 11.85
CA GLY A 92 11.13 -34.89 11.83
C GLY A 92 11.48 -34.43 10.41
N SER A 93 12.76 -34.51 10.05
CA SER A 93 13.26 -34.21 8.70
C SER A 93 13.67 -35.47 7.92
N SER A 94 13.11 -36.64 8.26
CA SER A 94 13.47 -37.92 7.62
C SER A 94 12.95 -38.07 6.18
N LYS A 95 11.93 -37.29 5.80
CA LYS A 95 11.29 -37.30 4.49
C LYS A 95 11.09 -35.85 4.00
N PRO A 96 10.89 -35.62 2.69
CA PRO A 96 10.38 -34.36 2.18
C PRO A 96 9.08 -33.96 2.88
N TRP A 97 8.88 -32.66 3.12
CA TRP A 97 7.75 -32.17 3.90
C TRP A 97 6.40 -32.48 3.24
N GLU A 98 6.37 -32.58 1.90
CA GLU A 98 5.20 -32.95 1.11
C GLU A 98 4.73 -34.38 1.42
N ASP A 99 5.69 -35.31 1.55
CA ASP A 99 5.42 -36.72 1.81
C ASP A 99 5.00 -36.93 3.28
N ILE A 100 5.58 -36.14 4.19
CA ILE A 100 5.15 -36.09 5.59
C ILE A 100 3.70 -35.60 5.69
N LEU A 101 3.35 -34.57 4.91
CA LEU A 101 2.00 -34.01 4.90
C LEU A 101 0.99 -34.97 4.27
N GLU A 102 1.41 -35.74 3.26
CA GLU A 102 0.61 -36.81 2.66
C GLU A 102 0.31 -37.90 3.68
N GLU A 103 1.30 -38.34 4.43
CA GLU A 103 1.13 -39.37 5.47
C GLU A 103 0.25 -38.85 6.63
N PHE A 104 0.40 -37.58 7.01
CA PHE A 104 -0.38 -36.96 8.08
C PHE A 104 -1.83 -36.69 7.70
N ALA A 105 -2.08 -36.24 6.47
CA ALA A 105 -3.35 -35.61 6.09
C ALA A 105 -3.89 -36.01 4.72
N GLY A 106 -3.21 -36.87 3.99
CA GLY A 106 -3.59 -37.26 2.62
C GLY A 106 -3.48 -36.10 1.62
N VAL A 107 -2.76 -35.04 1.96
CA VAL A 107 -2.58 -33.86 1.10
C VAL A 107 -1.10 -33.53 0.95
N ARG A 108 -0.69 -33.20 -0.27
CA ARG A 108 0.70 -32.80 -0.58
C ARG A 108 0.91 -31.30 -0.72
N THR A 109 -0.17 -30.52 -0.60
CA THR A 109 -0.17 -29.10 -0.95
C THR A 109 -0.26 -28.20 0.28
N PHE A 110 0.50 -27.11 0.21
CA PHE A 110 0.34 -25.97 1.10
C PHE A 110 -0.93 -25.20 0.72
N SER A 111 -1.80 -24.92 1.70
CA SER A 111 -3.08 -24.25 1.43
C SER A 111 -3.49 -23.25 2.51
N ALA A 112 -3.94 -22.07 2.07
CA ALA A 112 -4.55 -21.05 2.93
C ALA A 112 -6.05 -21.31 3.21
N LYS A 113 -6.66 -22.36 2.64
CA LYS A 113 -8.11 -22.63 2.77
C LYS A 113 -8.56 -22.74 4.23
N SER A 114 -7.84 -23.48 5.06
CA SER A 114 -8.18 -23.63 6.47
C SER A 114 -8.03 -22.32 7.26
N CYS A 115 -7.06 -21.48 6.89
CA CYS A 115 -6.91 -20.15 7.47
C CYS A 115 -8.11 -19.25 7.13
N LEU A 116 -8.56 -19.26 5.87
CA LEU A 116 -9.75 -18.51 5.45
C LEU A 116 -11.00 -19.01 6.17
N ARG A 117 -11.21 -20.34 6.22
CA ARG A 117 -12.32 -20.97 6.92
C ARG A 117 -12.35 -20.64 8.42
N TYR A 118 -11.18 -20.59 9.07
CA TYR A 118 -11.08 -20.21 10.48
C TYR A 118 -11.65 -18.80 10.73
N PHE A 119 -11.25 -17.84 9.89
CA PHE A 119 -11.64 -16.43 10.01
C PHE A 119 -12.91 -16.05 9.24
N GLN A 120 -13.63 -17.01 8.65
CA GLN A 120 -14.77 -16.74 7.78
C GLN A 120 -15.81 -15.78 8.41
N PRO A 121 -16.26 -15.95 9.66
CA PRO A 121 -17.26 -15.04 10.23
C PRO A 121 -16.76 -13.60 10.38
N LEU A 122 -15.45 -13.43 10.62
CA LEU A 122 -14.83 -12.11 10.68
C LEU A 122 -14.71 -11.50 9.29
N GLN A 123 -14.36 -12.30 8.28
CA GLN A 123 -14.31 -11.85 6.88
C GLN A 123 -15.68 -11.37 6.43
N ASP A 124 -16.73 -12.16 6.66
CA ASP A 124 -18.11 -11.82 6.30
C ASP A 124 -18.54 -10.50 6.96
N TYR A 125 -18.22 -10.33 8.25
CA TYR A 125 -18.51 -9.10 8.98
C TYR A 125 -17.78 -7.88 8.40
N LEU A 126 -16.47 -8.01 8.11
CA LEU A 126 -15.69 -6.92 7.54
C LEU A 126 -16.16 -6.55 6.12
N GLU A 127 -16.53 -7.54 5.31
CA GLU A 127 -17.08 -7.31 3.97
C GLU A 127 -18.42 -6.55 4.03
N GLU A 128 -19.24 -6.82 5.03
CA GLU A 128 -20.49 -6.10 5.25
C GLU A 128 -20.24 -4.62 5.62
N LEU A 129 -19.28 -4.34 6.50
CA LEU A 129 -18.87 -2.97 6.82
C LEU A 129 -18.33 -2.21 5.59
N VAL A 130 -17.62 -2.90 4.70
CA VAL A 130 -17.14 -2.33 3.44
C VAL A 130 -18.32 -2.00 2.52
N LYS A 131 -19.31 -2.89 2.39
CA LYS A 131 -20.53 -2.64 1.60
C LYS A 131 -21.35 -1.46 2.14
N GLN A 132 -21.37 -1.28 3.45
CA GLN A 132 -22.02 -0.15 4.11
C GLN A 132 -21.23 1.17 4.00
N GLY A 133 -20.06 1.16 3.36
CA GLY A 133 -19.22 2.35 3.19
C GLY A 133 -18.52 2.81 4.47
N GLN A 134 -18.51 1.98 5.52
CA GLN A 134 -17.85 2.30 6.79
C GLN A 134 -16.34 2.03 6.77
N LEU A 135 -15.88 1.18 5.83
CA LEU A 135 -14.47 0.81 5.67
C LEU A 135 -14.02 0.94 4.21
N ASN A 136 -12.85 1.52 4.01
CA ASN A 136 -12.19 1.59 2.71
C ASN A 136 -11.09 0.52 2.65
N ILE A 137 -11.05 -0.27 1.57
CA ILE A 137 -10.03 -1.31 1.38
C ILE A 137 -8.80 -0.72 0.68
N GLY A 138 -7.63 -1.08 1.21
CA GLY A 138 -6.35 -0.75 0.62
C GLY A 138 -5.87 0.66 0.97
N TRP A 139 -4.75 1.02 0.38
CA TRP A 139 -4.11 2.31 0.55
C TRP A 139 -3.64 2.78 -0.82
N THR A 140 -3.68 4.09 -1.05
CA THR A 140 -3.14 4.67 -2.28
C THR A 140 -1.60 4.58 -2.22
N LEU A 141 -1.03 3.59 -2.90
CA LEU A 141 0.42 3.38 -3.00
C LEU A 141 1.11 4.59 -3.65
N LEU A 142 1.76 5.43 -2.84
CA LEU A 142 2.79 6.34 -3.31
C LEU A 142 4.05 5.51 -3.61
N ARG A 143 4.14 4.88 -4.80
CA ARG A 143 5.38 4.16 -5.21
C ARG A 143 6.55 5.16 -5.25
N MET A 144 7.41 5.12 -4.23
CA MET A 144 8.78 5.65 -4.30
C MET A 144 9.65 4.60 -5.00
N GLY A 145 10.41 5.03 -6.01
CA GLY A 145 10.89 4.17 -7.08
C GLY A 145 11.86 3.04 -6.72
N ASN A 146 11.82 1.97 -7.51
CA ASN A 146 12.98 1.57 -8.32
C ASN A 146 12.58 0.57 -9.41
N THR A 147 13.37 0.60 -10.47
CA THR A 147 13.30 -0.15 -11.72
C THR A 147 13.52 -1.66 -11.52
N HIS A 148 12.63 -2.49 -12.07
CA HIS A 148 12.93 -3.59 -13.02
C HIS A 148 11.66 -4.42 -13.32
N SER A 149 11.26 -4.36 -14.60
CA SER A 149 10.50 -5.34 -15.39
C SER A 149 9.28 -6.03 -14.77
N VAL A 150 8.13 -5.37 -14.84
CA VAL A 150 7.00 -5.92 -15.61
C VAL A 150 6.38 -4.73 -16.34
N SER A 151 6.41 -4.77 -17.66
CA SER A 151 5.91 -3.71 -18.53
C SER A 151 4.38 -3.62 -18.47
N PRO A 152 3.78 -2.46 -18.18
CA PRO A 152 2.57 -2.02 -18.85
C PRO A 152 3.02 -1.10 -20.00
N LYS A 153 2.68 -1.50 -21.22
CA LYS A 153 2.80 -0.67 -22.42
C LYS A 153 2.16 0.70 -22.13
N HIS A 154 2.82 1.77 -22.59
CA HIS A 154 2.55 3.20 -22.35
C HIS A 154 3.32 3.83 -21.17
N SER A 155 4.64 3.69 -21.18
CA SER A 155 5.55 4.54 -20.42
C SER A 155 5.70 5.90 -21.11
N ILE A 156 5.34 6.97 -20.42
CA ILE A 156 5.59 8.36 -20.82
C ILE A 156 7.11 8.61 -20.66
N PRO A 157 7.78 9.29 -21.61
CA PRO A 157 9.22 9.51 -21.54
C PRO A 157 9.58 10.30 -20.28
N ALA A 158 10.49 9.73 -19.50
CA ALA A 158 11.13 10.42 -18.39
C ALA A 158 11.80 11.71 -18.86
N LEU A 159 11.44 12.84 -18.27
CA LEU A 159 12.18 14.09 -18.43
C LEU A 159 13.23 14.20 -17.32
N THR A 160 14.46 13.86 -17.70
CA THR A 160 15.74 14.54 -17.43
C THR A 160 16.19 14.87 -16.00
N SER A 161 17.51 14.90 -15.84
CA SER A 161 18.29 14.87 -14.60
C SER A 161 18.03 16.04 -13.62
N PHE A 162 18.04 15.69 -12.33
CA PHE A 162 18.16 16.57 -11.14
C PHE A 162 17.03 17.53 -10.77
N ASN A 163 15.94 17.63 -11.55
CA ASN A 163 14.75 18.39 -11.15
C ASN A 163 13.49 17.56 -11.46
N SER A 164 12.73 17.17 -10.42
CA SER A 164 11.47 16.41 -10.56
C SER A 164 10.31 17.30 -11.05
N ILE A 165 10.50 18.04 -12.15
CA ILE A 165 9.47 18.89 -12.75
C ILE A 165 8.69 18.05 -13.77
N THR A 166 7.39 17.85 -13.54
CA THR A 166 6.52 17.15 -14.48
C THR A 166 6.14 18.07 -15.65
N PRO A 167 5.86 17.52 -16.85
CA PRO A 167 5.32 18.31 -17.97
C PRO A 167 4.06 19.11 -17.60
N LEU A 168 3.25 18.56 -16.70
CA LEU A 168 2.05 19.23 -16.20
C LEU A 168 2.41 20.39 -15.26
N TYR A 169 3.41 20.25 -14.39
CA TYR A 169 3.93 21.33 -13.57
C TYR A 169 4.45 22.50 -14.40
N GLU A 170 5.18 22.20 -15.47
CA GLU A 170 5.67 23.21 -16.40
C GLU A 170 4.50 23.94 -17.10
N ALA A 171 3.53 23.19 -17.61
CA ALA A 171 2.34 23.76 -18.25
C ALA A 171 1.52 24.64 -17.28
N CYS A 172 1.40 24.23 -16.01
CA CYS A 172 0.74 25.00 -14.96
C CYS A 172 1.54 26.25 -14.56
N ARG A 173 2.87 26.19 -14.56
CA ARG A 173 3.73 27.34 -14.27
C ARG A 173 3.69 28.37 -15.39
N ASP A 174 3.68 27.90 -16.64
CA ASP A 174 3.74 28.75 -17.83
C ASP A 174 2.34 29.25 -18.28
N GLY A 175 1.27 28.78 -17.64
CA GLY A 175 -0.10 29.22 -17.92
C GLY A 175 -0.71 28.60 -19.19
N ASN A 176 -0.19 27.46 -19.67
CA ASN A 176 -0.64 26.83 -20.91
C ASN A 176 -1.88 25.95 -20.69
N GLU A 177 -3.06 26.56 -20.76
CA GLU A 177 -4.35 25.89 -20.53
C GLU A 177 -4.59 24.69 -21.45
N GLU A 178 -4.25 24.79 -22.74
CA GLU A 178 -4.48 23.73 -23.72
C GLU A 178 -3.59 22.51 -23.44
N ALA A 179 -2.32 22.74 -23.10
CA ALA A 179 -1.42 21.69 -22.68
C ALA A 179 -1.93 21.02 -21.39
N VAL A 180 -2.41 21.81 -20.40
CA VAL A 180 -3.00 21.28 -19.17
C VAL A 180 -4.22 20.40 -19.47
N GLN A 181 -5.16 20.84 -20.31
CA GLN A 181 -6.34 20.05 -20.67
C GLN A 181 -5.98 18.74 -21.37
N ASN A 182 -5.09 18.80 -22.37
CA ASN A 182 -4.64 17.63 -23.11
C ASN A 182 -3.89 16.62 -22.23
N LEU A 183 -3.10 17.13 -21.28
CA LEU A 183 -2.43 16.31 -20.28
C LEU A 183 -3.47 15.68 -19.34
N LEU A 184 -4.34 16.47 -18.71
CA LEU A 184 -5.39 15.96 -17.80
C LEU A 184 -6.34 14.94 -18.45
N GLN A 185 -6.65 15.07 -19.75
CA GLN A 185 -7.45 14.07 -20.47
C GLN A 185 -6.71 12.74 -20.68
N LYS A 186 -5.38 12.78 -20.83
CA LYS A 186 -4.54 11.58 -20.97
C LYS A 186 -4.29 10.88 -19.63
N TYR A 187 -4.31 11.62 -18.53
CA TYR A 187 -4.14 11.08 -17.17
C TYR A 187 -5.53 10.84 -16.53
N SER A 188 -6.15 9.68 -16.79
CA SER A 188 -7.38 9.30 -16.08
C SER A 188 -7.13 9.19 -14.56
N HIS A 189 -8.20 9.41 -13.78
CA HIS A 189 -8.31 9.79 -12.35
C HIS A 189 -7.45 9.08 -11.25
N THR A 190 -6.44 8.28 -11.59
CA THR A 190 -5.69 7.46 -10.62
C THR A 190 -4.22 7.86 -10.45
N ASP A 191 -3.64 8.67 -11.34
CA ASP A 191 -2.19 8.91 -11.38
C ASP A 191 -1.72 10.34 -11.10
N LEU A 192 -2.63 11.32 -11.00
CA LEU A 192 -2.28 12.74 -10.86
C LEU A 192 -1.93 13.18 -9.42
N ASN A 193 -2.17 12.32 -8.42
CA ASN A 193 -1.71 12.56 -7.04
C ASN A 193 -0.20 12.24 -6.85
N ARG A 194 0.52 11.85 -7.92
CA ARG A 194 1.97 11.56 -7.85
C ARG A 194 2.78 12.85 -7.90
N GLN A 195 3.22 13.27 -6.72
CA GLN A 195 4.47 14.00 -6.46
C GLN A 195 4.90 15.00 -7.54
N GLU A 196 4.04 15.98 -7.84
CA GLU A 196 4.42 17.16 -8.61
C GLU A 196 5.06 18.19 -7.70
N TYR A 197 6.13 17.81 -7.01
CA TYR A 197 6.75 18.69 -6.02
C TYR A 197 7.98 19.36 -6.62
N SER A 198 7.91 20.68 -6.74
CA SER A 198 9.11 21.51 -6.81
C SER A 198 9.96 21.31 -5.53
N PHE A 199 11.19 21.83 -5.50
CA PHE A 199 12.09 21.78 -4.33
C PHE A 199 11.42 22.24 -3.02
N ASN A 200 10.37 23.07 -3.12
CA ASN A 200 9.58 23.60 -2.01
C ASN A 200 8.32 22.80 -1.67
N GLY A 201 8.06 21.64 -2.30
CA GLY A 201 6.82 20.88 -2.10
C GLY A 201 5.59 21.50 -2.74
N ASN A 202 5.75 22.45 -3.67
CA ASN A 202 4.64 23.08 -4.39
C ASN A 202 4.10 22.12 -5.46
N THR A 203 2.77 21.92 -5.47
CA THR A 203 2.03 21.19 -6.53
C THR A 203 1.68 22.07 -7.73
N CYS A 204 1.15 21.49 -8.81
CA CYS A 204 0.54 22.24 -9.93
C CYS A 204 -0.49 23.27 -9.47
N LEU A 205 -1.30 22.92 -8.46
CA LEU A 205 -2.30 23.83 -7.90
C LEU A 205 -1.64 25.01 -7.16
N HIS A 206 -0.55 24.78 -6.43
CA HIS A 206 0.22 25.85 -5.77
C HIS A 206 0.82 26.82 -6.78
N ILE A 207 1.43 26.32 -7.86
CA ILE A 207 2.08 27.20 -8.84
C ILE A 207 1.05 27.92 -9.73
N ALA A 208 -0.04 27.26 -10.11
CA ALA A 208 -1.14 27.89 -10.83
C ALA A 208 -1.80 29.00 -9.98
N ALA A 209 -1.98 28.76 -8.68
CA ALA A 209 -2.51 29.76 -7.75
C ALA A 209 -1.51 30.91 -7.50
N ALA A 210 -0.22 30.57 -7.29
CA ALA A 210 0.85 31.55 -7.14
C ALA A 210 0.97 32.47 -8.35
N ASN A 211 0.73 31.95 -9.56
CA ASN A 211 0.80 32.70 -10.81
C ASN A 211 -0.54 33.36 -11.22
N GLY A 212 -1.67 32.96 -10.63
CA GLY A 212 -2.98 33.57 -10.89
C GLY A 212 -3.67 33.02 -12.14
N HIS A 213 -3.40 31.77 -12.49
CA HIS A 213 -3.99 31.12 -13.65
C HIS A 213 -5.36 30.52 -13.29
N ASP A 214 -6.36 31.39 -13.16
CA ASP A 214 -7.72 31.04 -12.69
C ASP A 214 -8.37 29.87 -13.45
N ASN A 215 -8.22 29.82 -14.76
CA ASN A 215 -8.81 28.77 -15.59
C ASN A 215 -8.12 27.41 -15.35
N ILE A 216 -6.79 27.43 -15.17
CA ILE A 216 -6.01 26.24 -14.80
C ILE A 216 -6.41 25.77 -13.40
N VAL A 217 -6.56 26.69 -12.44
CA VAL A 217 -7.05 26.36 -11.08
C VAL A 217 -8.43 25.69 -11.15
N LYS A 218 -9.37 26.25 -11.92
CA LYS A 218 -10.71 25.64 -12.12
C LYS A 218 -10.62 24.25 -12.74
N LEU A 219 -9.78 24.07 -13.76
CA LEU A 219 -9.58 22.77 -14.42
C LEU A 219 -9.02 21.73 -13.45
N LEU A 220 -7.98 22.09 -12.69
CA LEU A 220 -7.35 21.21 -11.71
C LEU A 220 -8.33 20.83 -10.58
N LEU A 221 -9.09 21.80 -10.05
CA LEU A 221 -10.10 21.54 -9.01
C LEU A 221 -11.25 20.66 -9.53
N LYS A 222 -11.73 20.89 -10.76
CA LYS A 222 -12.82 20.10 -11.37
C LYS A 222 -12.45 18.63 -11.58
N HIS A 223 -11.18 18.33 -11.85
CA HIS A 223 -10.72 16.96 -12.05
C HIS A 223 -10.54 16.16 -10.74
N GLY A 224 -10.79 16.75 -9.56
CA GLY A 224 -10.84 16.05 -8.26
C GLY A 224 -9.53 15.46 -7.76
N CYS A 225 -8.44 15.67 -8.51
CA CYS A 225 -7.13 15.07 -8.27
C CYS A 225 -6.17 15.98 -7.47
N TYR A 226 -6.57 17.21 -7.14
CA TYR A 226 -5.71 18.17 -6.45
C TYR A 226 -6.47 18.76 -5.25
N ARG A 227 -6.12 18.31 -4.05
CA ARG A 227 -6.70 18.83 -2.80
C ARG A 227 -6.20 20.26 -2.55
N SER A 228 -7.12 21.21 -2.44
CA SER A 228 -6.86 22.61 -2.07
C SER A 228 -6.20 22.74 -0.68
N SER A 229 -6.42 21.75 0.20
CA SER A 229 -5.90 21.69 1.57
C SER A 229 -4.49 21.11 1.72
N LEU A 230 -3.85 20.67 0.63
CA LEU A 230 -2.46 20.22 0.70
C LEU A 230 -1.53 21.41 0.97
N LEU A 231 -0.60 21.22 1.92
CA LEU A 231 0.40 22.21 2.29
C LEU A 231 1.75 21.89 1.64
N ASN A 232 2.47 22.91 1.21
CA ASN A 232 3.85 22.80 0.74
C ASN A 232 4.85 22.66 1.92
N LEU A 233 6.16 22.59 1.64
CA LEU A 233 7.20 22.47 2.69
C LEU A 233 7.32 23.72 3.58
N GLN A 234 6.73 24.84 3.15
CA GLN A 234 6.60 26.07 3.93
C GLN A 234 5.26 26.14 4.69
N ASN A 235 4.49 25.04 4.71
CA ASN A 235 3.21 24.92 5.38
C ASN A 235 2.12 25.86 4.84
N GLN A 236 2.22 26.21 3.55
CA GLN A 236 1.27 27.08 2.84
C GLN A 236 0.38 26.24 1.92
N SER A 237 -0.92 26.54 1.90
CA SER A 237 -1.87 25.96 0.95
C SER A 237 -1.81 26.67 -0.41
N ALA A 238 -2.46 26.11 -1.43
CA ALA A 238 -2.62 26.80 -2.71
C ALA A 238 -3.37 28.13 -2.57
N TYR A 239 -4.28 28.24 -1.59
CA TYR A 239 -4.95 29.50 -1.26
C TYR A 239 -3.96 30.54 -0.70
N ASP A 240 -3.04 30.13 0.17
CA ASP A 240 -2.04 31.01 0.78
C ASP A 240 -1.01 31.51 -0.25
N MET A 241 -0.74 30.69 -1.27
CA MET A 241 0.15 31.05 -2.38
C MET A 241 -0.46 32.07 -3.35
N ALA A 242 -1.79 32.18 -3.42
CA ALA A 242 -2.44 33.23 -4.21
C ALA A 242 -2.22 34.59 -3.54
N SER A 243 -1.36 35.43 -4.14
CA SER A 243 -1.01 36.76 -3.62
C SER A 243 -2.25 37.65 -3.42
N SER A 244 -2.15 38.67 -2.55
CA SER A 244 -3.24 39.63 -2.27
C SER A 244 -3.75 40.39 -3.50
N SER A 245 -2.98 40.42 -4.59
CA SER A 245 -3.38 40.95 -5.89
C SER A 245 -4.19 39.99 -6.77
N LYS A 246 -4.41 38.75 -6.32
CA LYS A 246 -5.04 37.64 -7.08
C LYS A 246 -6.33 37.19 -6.42
N GLU A 247 -7.16 38.16 -6.06
CA GLU A 247 -8.42 37.94 -5.33
C GLU A 247 -9.40 37.03 -6.10
N SER A 248 -9.43 37.15 -7.43
CA SER A 248 -10.21 36.26 -8.31
C SER A 248 -9.83 34.79 -8.13
N THR A 249 -8.53 34.48 -7.98
CA THR A 249 -8.02 33.12 -7.76
C THR A 249 -8.37 32.62 -6.36
N ARG A 250 -8.25 33.48 -5.33
CA ARG A 250 -8.61 33.17 -3.94
C ARG A 250 -10.09 32.81 -3.79
N LEU A 251 -10.97 33.53 -4.51
CA LEU A 251 -12.42 33.28 -4.52
C LEU A 251 -12.78 31.90 -5.11
N LEU A 252 -11.95 31.31 -5.97
CA LEU A 252 -12.19 29.98 -6.53
C LEU A 252 -12.06 28.87 -5.48
N PHE A 253 -11.23 29.08 -4.47
CA PHE A 253 -11.06 28.14 -3.36
C PHE A 253 -12.13 28.30 -2.28
N LEU A 254 -12.61 29.52 -2.04
CA LEU A 254 -13.69 29.79 -1.07
C LEU A 254 -15.04 29.21 -1.51
N ARG A 255 -15.31 29.20 -2.83
CA ARG A 255 -16.57 28.70 -3.40
C ARG A 255 -16.76 27.17 -3.32
N GLN A 256 -15.72 26.41 -2.97
CA GLN A 256 -15.81 24.96 -2.79
C GLN A 256 -16.16 24.54 -1.36
N ASN A 257 -15.94 25.40 -0.35
CA ASN A 257 -16.27 25.11 1.05
C ASN A 257 -17.75 25.35 1.40
N GLU A 258 -18.55 25.88 0.48
CA GLU A 258 -20.00 26.12 0.66
C GLU A 258 -20.87 24.99 0.09
N THR A 259 -20.28 23.96 -0.53
CA THR A 259 -20.99 22.85 -1.17
C THR A 259 -20.70 21.47 -0.56
N ASP A 260 -20.23 21.42 0.68
CA ASP A 260 -20.10 20.21 1.50
C ASP A 260 -21.18 20.16 2.59
#